data_AF-A0A954MK83-F1
#
_entry.id   AF-A0A954MK83-F1
#
_cell.length_a   1.000
_cell.length_b   1.000
_cell.length_c   1.000
_cell.angle_alpha   90.00
_cell.angle_beta   90.00
_cell.angle_gamma   90.00
#
_symmetry.space_group_name_H-M   'P 1'
#
loop_
_entity.id
_entity.type
_entity.pdbx_description
1 polymer ?
#
loop_
_entity_poly.entity_id
_entity_poly.type
_entity_poly.pdbx_seq_one_letter_code
_entity_poly.pdbx_strand_id
1 'polypeptide(L)'
;MNTRTGIVFLATCLLGGMLAYAETPPQLQLRDVQRIWDKAPHNAFTDLLFHEGRWYCVFREGSAHVSPDGALRVLTSTDGEHWESLALVT
;
A
#
# COMPACT_ATOMS: atom_id res chain seq x y z
N MET A 1 -71.03 -0.45 -8.22
CA MET A 1 -69.94 0.43 -7.73
C MET A 1 -68.87 -0.45 -7.09
N ASN A 2 -67.63 -0.18 -7.46
CA ASN A 2 -66.42 -1.00 -7.27
C ASN A 2 -66.12 -1.40 -5.82
N THR A 3 -65.49 -2.56 -5.65
CA THR A 3 -64.26 -2.71 -4.82
C THR A 3 -63.58 -4.05 -5.16
N ARG A 4 -62.78 -4.06 -6.24
CA ARG A 4 -61.79 -5.11 -6.55
C ARG A 4 -60.40 -4.55 -6.22
N THR A 5 -60.03 -4.52 -4.95
CA THR A 5 -58.71 -4.04 -4.54
C THR A 5 -58.29 -4.72 -3.24
N GLY A 6 -57.86 -5.99 -3.28
CA GLY A 6 -57.52 -6.69 -2.04
C GLY A 6 -56.66 -7.95 -2.14
N ILE A 7 -56.18 -8.34 -3.33
CA ILE A 7 -55.43 -9.62 -3.48
C ILE A 7 -53.98 -9.42 -3.97
N VAL A 8 -53.55 -8.19 -4.31
CA VAL A 8 -52.24 -7.99 -4.96
C VAL A 8 -51.06 -7.81 -4.00
N PHE A 9 -51.26 -7.63 -2.69
CA PHE A 9 -50.19 -7.19 -1.79
C PHE A 9 -49.38 -8.28 -1.06
N LEU A 10 -49.70 -9.57 -1.20
CA LEU A 10 -49.07 -10.62 -0.38
C LEU A 10 -48.06 -11.54 -1.11
N ALA A 11 -47.78 -11.32 -2.40
CA ALA A 11 -46.95 -12.24 -3.19
C ALA A 11 -45.48 -11.78 -3.41
N THR A 12 -45.10 -10.58 -3.00
CA THR A 12 -43.79 -10.00 -3.37
C THR A 12 -42.72 -10.05 -2.26
N CYS A 13 -43.02 -10.58 -1.08
CA CYS A 13 -42.08 -10.59 0.04
C CYS A 13 -41.08 -11.77 0.06
N LEU A 14 -41.08 -12.68 -0.93
CA LEU A 14 -40.23 -13.89 -0.90
C LEU A 14 -39.26 -14.06 -2.09
N LEU A 15 -39.17 -13.10 -3.02
CA LEU A 15 -38.24 -13.17 -4.16
C LEU A 15 -37.14 -12.10 -4.17
N GLY A 16 -37.10 -11.21 -3.16
CA GLY A 16 -36.13 -10.10 -3.13
C GLY A 16 -34.80 -10.42 -2.42
N GLY A 17 -34.72 -11.53 -1.69
CA GLY A 17 -33.59 -11.85 -0.84
C GLY A 17 -32.59 -12.78 -1.51
N MET A 18 -31.87 -12.34 -2.54
CA MET A 18 -30.57 -12.90 -2.97
C MET A 18 -30.04 -12.17 -4.22
N LEU A 19 -30.05 -10.83 -4.23
CA LEU A 19 -29.02 -10.14 -5.00
C LEU A 19 -27.76 -10.17 -4.15
N ALA A 20 -26.91 -11.16 -4.41
CA ALA A 20 -25.55 -11.17 -3.89
C ALA A 20 -24.92 -9.82 -4.28
N TYR A 21 -24.67 -8.97 -3.29
CA TYR A 21 -23.97 -7.72 -3.50
C TYR A 21 -22.53 -8.11 -3.86
N ALA A 22 -22.18 -8.02 -5.15
CA ALA A 22 -20.80 -8.14 -5.57
C ALA A 22 -20.08 -6.91 -5.01
N GLU A 23 -19.25 -7.11 -3.99
CA GLU A 23 -18.40 -6.05 -3.48
C GLU A 23 -17.46 -5.63 -4.61
N THR A 24 -17.47 -4.34 -4.96
CA THR A 24 -16.52 -3.84 -5.96
C THR A 24 -15.13 -4.00 -5.37
N PRO A 25 -14.21 -4.71 -6.05
CA PRO A 25 -12.88 -4.90 -5.50
C PRO A 25 -12.24 -3.53 -5.24
N PRO A 26 -11.52 -3.37 -4.13
CA PRO A 26 -10.89 -2.10 -3.81
C PRO A 26 -9.95 -1.70 -4.95
N GLN A 27 -10.16 -0.51 -5.49
CA GLN A 27 -9.30 0.04 -6.53
C GLN A 27 -8.01 0.57 -5.86
N LEU A 28 -6.87 -0.03 -6.21
CA LEU A 28 -5.57 0.49 -5.79
C LEU A 28 -5.33 1.84 -6.48
N GLN A 29 -5.15 2.88 -5.66
CA GLN A 29 -4.79 4.21 -6.14
C GLN A 29 -3.38 4.54 -5.68
N LEU A 30 -2.52 4.96 -6.62
CA LEU A 30 -1.23 5.54 -6.30
C LEU A 30 -1.48 6.90 -5.64
N ARG A 31 -1.17 6.99 -4.35
CA ARG A 31 -1.40 8.21 -3.57
C ARG A 31 -0.32 9.25 -3.79
N ASP A 32 0.94 8.84 -3.72
CA ASP A 32 2.10 9.72 -3.84
C ASP A 32 3.36 8.92 -4.20
N VAL A 33 4.38 9.62 -4.74
CA VAL A 33 5.72 9.11 -4.97
C VAL A 33 6.75 10.13 -4.50
N GLN A 34 7.50 9.75 -3.48
CA GLN A 34 8.57 10.59 -2.94
C GLN A 34 9.94 9.94 -3.16
N ARG A 35 10.92 10.75 -3.56
CA ARG A 35 12.33 10.34 -3.56
C ARG A 35 12.93 10.50 -2.16
N ILE A 36 13.28 9.37 -1.53
CA ILE A 36 13.80 9.34 -0.16
C ILE A 36 15.34 9.29 -0.07
N TRP A 37 16.03 8.99 -1.18
CA TRP A 37 17.50 8.94 -1.23
C TRP A 37 18.05 9.17 -2.64
N ASP A 38 19.24 9.77 -2.73
CA ASP A 38 19.91 10.08 -3.99
C ASP A 38 21.44 10.25 -3.91
N LYS A 39 22.09 9.65 -2.90
CA LYS A 39 23.51 9.95 -2.58
C LYS A 39 24.55 9.11 -3.31
N ALA A 40 24.20 7.94 -3.85
CA ALA A 40 25.11 7.13 -4.65
C ALA A 40 24.60 6.92 -6.08
N PRO A 41 25.48 6.64 -7.07
CA PRO A 41 25.09 6.36 -8.44
C PRO A 41 24.19 5.13 -8.59
N HIS A 42 24.38 4.11 -7.75
CA HIS A 42 23.59 2.89 -7.77
C HIS A 42 23.05 2.56 -6.38
N ASN A 43 21.75 2.78 -6.17
CA ASN A 43 21.01 2.41 -4.97
C ASN A 43 19.98 1.34 -5.36
N ALA A 44 20.10 0.10 -4.85
CA ALA A 44 19.23 -1.01 -5.23
C ALA A 44 19.18 -2.10 -4.17
N PHE A 45 18.40 -3.15 -4.44
CA PHE A 45 18.20 -4.30 -3.54
C PHE A 45 17.54 -3.88 -2.22
N THR A 46 16.42 -3.17 -2.36
CA THR A 46 15.71 -2.53 -1.25
C THR A 46 14.87 -3.52 -0.45
N ASP A 47 14.86 -3.31 0.86
CA ASP A 47 13.89 -3.89 1.79
C ASP A 47 13.30 -2.78 2.69
N LEU A 48 12.08 -3.00 3.20
CA LEU A 48 11.34 -2.04 4.02
C LEU A 48 10.64 -2.76 5.19
N LEU A 49 10.96 -2.33 6.41
CA LEU A 49 10.40 -2.86 7.65
C LEU A 49 9.78 -1.75 8.50
N PHE A 50 8.63 -2.04 9.13
CA PHE A 50 8.09 -1.23 10.21
C PHE A 50 8.23 -1.99 11.53
N HIS A 51 8.91 -1.41 12.52
CA HIS A 51 9.14 -2.03 13.82
C HIS A 51 9.13 -0.97 14.92
N GLU A 52 8.40 -1.24 16.00
CA GLU A 52 8.28 -0.36 17.18
C GLU A 52 7.98 1.11 16.85
N GLY A 53 7.01 1.33 15.95
CA GLY A 53 6.58 2.69 15.60
C GLY A 53 7.52 3.43 14.64
N ARG A 54 8.44 2.72 13.97
CA ARG A 54 9.47 3.32 13.11
C ARG A 54 9.67 2.52 11.83
N TRP A 55 9.87 3.23 10.73
CA TRP A 55 10.27 2.67 9.45
C TRP A 55 11.78 2.50 9.36
N TYR A 56 12.19 1.43 8.71
CA TYR A 56 13.56 1.13 8.32
C TYR A 56 13.58 0.73 6.85
N CYS A 57 14.27 1.51 6.03
CA CYS A 57 14.49 1.21 4.62
C CYS A 57 15.97 0.88 4.43
N VAL A 58 16.26 -0.32 3.93
CA VAL A 58 17.64 -0.80 3.75
C VAL A 58 17.87 -1.07 2.28
N PHE A 59 19.03 -0.68 1.76
CA PHE A 59 19.45 -1.00 0.39
C PHE A 59 20.96 -0.99 0.28
N ARG A 60 21.49 -1.55 -0.81
CA ARG A 60 22.91 -1.41 -1.16
C ARG A 60 23.10 -0.12 -1.95
N GLU A 61 24.07 0.68 -1.54
CA GLU A 61 24.59 1.80 -2.32
C GLU A 61 26.00 1.48 -2.85
N GLY A 62 26.35 1.98 -4.03
CA GLY A 62 27.67 1.81 -4.66
C GLY A 62 27.79 2.55 -5.99
N SER A 63 28.96 2.47 -6.63
CA SER A 63 29.19 3.11 -7.93
C SER A 63 28.53 2.39 -9.12
N ALA A 64 28.25 1.09 -9.00
CA ALA A 64 27.60 0.30 -10.05
C ALA A 64 26.80 -0.90 -9.49
N HIS A 65 26.13 -1.64 -10.39
CA HIS A 65 25.37 -2.86 -10.05
C HIS A 65 26.24 -3.89 -9.33
N VAL A 66 27.48 -4.09 -9.81
CA VAL A 66 28.53 -4.87 -9.14
C VAL A 66 29.73 -3.97 -8.97
N SER A 67 30.15 -3.73 -7.73
CA SER A 67 31.29 -2.85 -7.43
C SER A 67 31.89 -3.20 -6.06
N PRO A 68 33.21 -2.99 -5.87
CA PRO A 68 33.90 -3.30 -4.62
C PRO A 68 33.58 -2.30 -3.50
N ASP A 69 33.03 -1.13 -3.84
CA ASP A 69 32.64 -0.05 -2.93
C ASP A 69 31.19 -0.18 -2.43
N GLY A 70 30.58 -1.37 -2.56
CA GLY A 70 29.21 -1.61 -2.13
C GLY A 70 29.08 -1.53 -0.60
N ALA A 71 28.12 -0.74 -0.12
CA ALA A 71 27.82 -0.57 1.29
C ALA A 71 26.31 -0.71 1.56
N LEU A 72 25.94 -1.17 2.75
CA LEU A 72 24.54 -1.19 3.18
C LEU A 72 24.18 0.18 3.77
N ARG A 73 23.18 0.83 3.18
CA ARG A 73 22.55 2.03 3.70
C ARG A 73 21.32 1.65 4.50
N VAL A 74 21.18 2.20 5.71
CA VAL A 74 19.95 2.10 6.51
C VAL A 74 19.39 3.50 6.66
N LEU A 75 18.18 3.72 6.16
CA LEU A 75 17.39 4.91 6.41
C LEU A 75 16.31 4.62 7.44
N THR A 76 15.91 5.64 8.20
CA THR A 76 14.80 5.55 9.14
C THR A 76 13.86 6.73 9.03
N SER A 77 12.61 6.51 9.43
CA SER A 77 11.57 7.53 9.48
C SER A 77 10.51 7.18 10.52
N THR A 78 9.97 8.17 11.22
CA THR A 78 8.85 8.00 12.15
C THR A 78 7.48 8.26 11.51
N ASP A 79 7.44 8.96 10.37
CA ASP A 79 6.21 9.41 9.71
C ASP A 79 6.06 8.87 8.28
N GLY A 80 7.13 8.29 7.70
CA GLY A 80 7.17 7.85 6.31
C GLY A 80 7.40 8.99 5.30
N GLU A 81 7.50 10.23 5.78
CA GLU A 81 7.67 11.45 4.96
C GLU A 81 9.10 12.01 5.08
N HIS A 82 9.64 12.05 6.30
CA HIS A 82 10.99 12.54 6.57
C HIS A 82 11.92 11.36 6.81
N TRP A 83 12.93 11.23 5.96
CA TRP A 83 13.88 10.12 5.98
C TRP A 83 15.27 10.62 6.34
N GLU A 84 15.92 9.94 7.27
CA GLU A 84 17.29 10.22 7.69
C GLU A 84 18.17 8.98 7.57
N SER A 85 19.47 9.20 7.35
CA SER A 85 20.45 8.11 7.36
C SER A 85 20.73 7.68 8.79
N LEU A 86 20.32 6.47 9.15
CA LEU A 86 20.62 5.86 10.44
C LEU A 86 22.02 5.24 10.49
N ALA A 87 22.41 4.52 9.43
CA ALA A 87 23.71 3.83 9.38
C ALA A 87 24.24 3.65 7.95
N LEU A 88 25.56 3.50 7.87
CA LEU A 88 26.29 2.99 6.71
C LEU A 88 27.18 1.83 7.18
N VAL A 89 27.04 0.66 6.59
CA VAL A 89 27.83 -0.54 6.92
C VAL A 89 28.66 -0.93 5.71
N THR A 90 29.98 -0.99 5.89
CA THR A 90 31.00 -1.22 4.85
C THR A 90 31.86 -2.43 5.17
#